data_AF-A0A2V8S3H3-F1
#
_entry.id   AF-A0A2V8S3H3-F1
#
_cell.length_a   1.000
_cell.length_b   1.000
_cell.length_c   1.000
_cell.angle_alpha   90.00
_cell.angle_beta   90.00
_cell.angle_gamma   90.00
#
_symmetry.space_group_name_H-M   'P 1'
#
loop_
_entity.id
_entity.type
_entity.pdbx_description
1 polymer ?
#
loop_
_entity_poly.entity_id
_entity_poly.type
_entity_poly.pdbx_seq_one_letter_code
_entity_poly.pdbx_strand_id
1 'polypeptide(L)'
;MIEDTSSEFDMFEDVRRKLTEIFLREGRELIEAERLALYIVQGVRDVPKFLTLLAETSTDERARVLPLLYLVLDNAAALEKARRLLLGIDPESTP
;
A
#
# COMPACT_ATOMS: atom_id res chain seq x y z
N MET A 1 -23.17 2.87 6.34
CA MET A 1 -21.79 2.44 6.65
C MET A 1 -21.28 1.27 5.79
N ILE A 2 -22.07 0.67 4.88
CA ILE A 2 -21.58 -0.41 3.99
C ILE A 2 -21.04 0.16 2.66
N GLU A 3 -21.54 1.31 2.22
CA GLU A 3 -21.18 1.93 0.93
C GLU A 3 -19.73 2.46 0.89
N ASP A 4 -19.26 3.11 1.96
CA ASP A 4 -17.90 3.67 2.01
C ASP A 4 -16.81 2.60 1.88
N THR A 5 -17.00 1.45 2.54
CA THR A 5 -16.07 0.30 2.46
C THR A 5 -16.07 -0.39 1.10
N SER A 6 -17.19 -0.37 0.36
CA SER A 6 -17.24 -0.92 -1.00
C SER A 6 -16.48 -0.03 -1.97
N SER A 7 -16.68 1.29 -1.89
CA SER A 7 -16.01 2.23 -2.79
C SER A 7 -14.50 2.30 -2.57
N GLU A 8 -14.03 2.19 -1.34
CA GLU A 8 -12.59 2.11 -1.04
C GLU A 8 -11.97 0.81 -1.58
N PHE A 9 -12.65 -0.32 -1.37
CA PHE A 9 -12.21 -1.62 -1.90
C PHE A 9 -12.09 -1.59 -3.43
N ASP A 10 -13.12 -1.08 -4.11
CA ASP A 10 -13.15 -0.98 -5.57
C ASP A 10 -12.01 -0.08 -6.09
N MET A 11 -11.73 1.03 -5.40
CA MET A 11 -10.61 1.91 -5.75
C MET A 11 -9.26 1.20 -5.65
N PHE A 12 -8.99 0.48 -4.54
CA PHE A 12 -7.71 -0.20 -4.37
C PHE A 12 -7.51 -1.37 -5.33
N GLU A 13 -8.59 -2.09 -5.65
CA GLU A 13 -8.56 -3.13 -6.68
C GLU A 13 -8.31 -2.55 -8.08
N ASP A 14 -8.92 -1.41 -8.41
CA ASP A 14 -8.66 -0.72 -9.67
C ASP A 14 -7.20 -0.23 -9.78
N VAL A 15 -6.66 0.31 -8.68
CA VAL A 15 -5.23 0.71 -8.62
C VAL A 15 -4.34 -0.52 -8.80
N ARG A 16 -4.64 -1.63 -8.12
CA ARG A 16 -3.90 -2.89 -8.26
C ARG A 16 -3.87 -3.36 -9.71
N ARG A 17 -5.02 -3.39 -10.38
CA ARG A 17 -5.14 -3.79 -11.80
C ARG A 17 -4.30 -2.89 -12.71
N LYS A 18 -4.40 -1.57 -12.56
CA LYS A 18 -3.63 -0.60 -13.35
C LYS A 18 -2.12 -0.75 -13.16
N LEU A 19 -1.67 -0.96 -11.92
CA LEU A 19 -0.26 -1.21 -11.63
C LEU A 19 0.23 -2.52 -12.27
N THR A 20 -0.54 -3.60 -12.19
CA THR A 20 -0.22 -4.86 -12.86
C THR A 20 -0.05 -4.64 -14.38
N GLU A 21 -0.97 -3.93 -15.02
CA GLU A 21 -0.88 -3.62 -16.46
C GLU A 21 0.36 -2.79 -16.81
N ILE A 22 0.73 -1.83 -15.96
CA ILE A 22 1.95 -1.03 -16.14
C ILE A 22 3.18 -1.94 -16.10
N PHE A 23 3.32 -2.79 -15.08
CA PHE A 23 4.48 -3.67 -14.96
C PHE A 23 4.57 -4.73 -16.06
N LEU A 24 3.43 -5.23 -16.55
CA LEU A 24 3.37 -6.09 -17.73
C LEU A 24 3.90 -5.37 -18.97
N ARG A 25 3.52 -4.11 -19.19
CA ARG A 25 4.01 -3.30 -20.31
C ARG A 25 5.51 -2.98 -20.22
N GLU A 26 6.05 -2.95 -19.00
CA GLU A 26 7.49 -2.84 -18.74
C GLU A 26 8.25 -4.16 -18.94
N GLY A 27 7.55 -5.25 -19.28
CA GLY A 27 8.16 -6.54 -19.61
C GLY A 27 8.31 -7.50 -18.44
N ARG A 28 7.67 -7.23 -17.29
CA ARG A 28 7.67 -8.17 -16.15
C ARG A 28 6.72 -9.33 -16.40
N GLU A 29 7.02 -10.48 -15.80
CA GLU A 29 6.14 -11.63 -15.82
C GLU A 29 4.85 -11.37 -15.04
N LEU A 30 3.74 -12.00 -15.44
CA LEU A 30 2.42 -11.80 -14.84
C LEU A 30 2.42 -11.95 -13.31
N ILE A 31 3.01 -13.04 -12.81
CA ILE A 31 3.04 -13.33 -11.36
C ILE A 31 3.85 -12.27 -10.61
N GLU A 32 4.94 -11.79 -11.20
CA GLU A 32 5.77 -10.75 -10.61
C GLU A 32 5.06 -9.40 -10.60
N ALA A 33 4.43 -9.02 -11.72
CA ALA A 33 3.64 -7.81 -11.88
C ALA A 33 2.47 -7.75 -10.87
N GLU A 34 1.72 -8.85 -10.73
CA GLU A 34 0.62 -8.95 -9.76
C GLU A 34 1.13 -8.84 -8.31
N ARG A 35 2.25 -9.47 -8.00
CA ARG A 35 2.86 -9.42 -6.66
C ARG A 35 3.36 -8.02 -6.31
N LEU A 36 4.00 -7.33 -7.26
CA LEU A 36 4.43 -5.94 -7.11
C LEU A 36 3.24 -5.02 -6.83
N ALA A 37 2.19 -5.10 -7.66
CA ALA A 37 0.99 -4.30 -7.51
C ALA A 37 0.31 -4.54 -6.15
N LEU A 38 0.23 -5.80 -5.71
CA LEU A 38 -0.32 -6.17 -4.41
C LEU A 38 0.45 -5.52 -3.26
N TYR A 39 1.78 -5.62 -3.26
CA TYR A 39 2.60 -5.04 -2.19
C TYR A 39 2.53 -3.52 -2.14
N ILE A 40 2.46 -2.85 -3.29
CA ILE A 40 2.27 -1.39 -3.35
C ILE A 40 0.93 -1.01 -2.73
N VAL A 41 -0.16 -1.66 -3.16
CA VAL A 41 -1.52 -1.38 -2.67
C VAL A 41 -1.63 -1.65 -1.17
N GLN A 42 -1.09 -2.77 -0.69
CA GLN A 42 -1.02 -3.09 0.75
C GLN A 42 -0.27 -2.01 1.54
N GLY A 43 0.81 -1.47 0.98
CA GLY A 43 1.61 -0.44 1.64
C GLY A 43 0.95 0.93 1.72
N VAL A 44 0.08 1.28 0.78
CA VAL A 44 -0.50 2.63 0.69
C VAL A 44 -1.95 2.73 1.17
N ARG A 45 -2.67 1.61 1.31
CA ARG A 45 -4.12 1.61 1.54
C ARG A 45 -4.59 2.39 2.77
N ASP A 46 -3.83 2.37 3.84
CA ASP A 46 -4.23 3.03 5.10
C ASP A 46 -3.72 4.48 5.21
N VAL A 47 -2.86 4.91 4.27
CA VAL A 47 -2.26 6.26 4.27
C VAL A 47 -3.32 7.35 4.09
N PRO A 48 -4.26 7.29 3.12
CA PRO A 48 -5.27 8.33 2.97
C PRO A 48 -6.09 8.52 4.25
N LYS A 49 -6.53 7.42 4.87
CA LYS A 49 -7.31 7.45 6.11
C LYS A 49 -6.52 8.06 7.27
N PHE A 50 -5.24 7.72 7.39
CA PHE A 50 -4.35 8.33 8.38
C PHE A 50 -4.21 9.85 8.14
N LEU A 51 -3.96 10.28 6.91
CA LEU A 51 -3.79 11.69 6.57
C LEU A 51 -5.06 12.51 6.80
N THR A 52 -6.22 11.99 6.39
CA THR A 52 -7.52 12.63 6.64
C THR A 52 -7.76 12.80 8.13
N LEU A 53 -7.58 11.74 8.92
CA LEU A 53 -7.77 11.82 10.36
C LEU A 53 -6.80 12.81 11.00
N LEU A 54 -5.52 12.77 10.62
CA LEU A 54 -4.50 13.69 11.14
C LEU A 54 -4.84 15.16 10.82
N ALA A 55 -5.36 15.45 9.62
CA ALA A 55 -5.75 16.79 9.21
C ALA A 55 -6.98 17.32 9.96
N GLU A 56 -7.90 16.43 10.33
CA GLU A 56 -9.13 16.77 11.08
C GLU A 56 -8.90 16.87 12.61
N THR A 57 -7.77 16.35 13.09
CA THR A 57 -7.50 16.19 14.52
C THR A 57 -6.96 17.48 15.16
N SER A 58 -7.57 17.93 16.26
CA SER A 58 -6.98 18.93 17.15
C SER A 58 -5.86 18.34 18.02
N THR A 59 -5.01 19.18 18.63
CA THR A 59 -3.71 18.79 19.22
C THR A 59 -3.77 17.69 20.32
N ASP A 60 -4.95 17.36 20.85
CA ASP A 60 -5.14 16.40 21.95
C ASP A 60 -5.73 15.02 21.58
N GLU A 61 -6.03 14.70 20.30
CA GLU A 61 -6.64 13.40 19.95
C GLU A 61 -5.64 12.28 19.61
N ARG A 62 -4.51 12.24 20.33
CA ARG A 62 -3.43 11.28 20.12
C ARG A 62 -3.90 9.81 20.12
N ALA A 63 -4.90 9.49 20.94
CA ALA A 63 -5.48 8.14 21.04
C ALA A 63 -6.22 7.69 19.77
N ARG A 64 -6.69 8.63 18.93
CA ARG A 64 -7.39 8.33 17.66
C ARG A 64 -6.41 8.16 16.50
N VAL A 65 -5.34 8.96 16.48
CA VAL A 65 -4.38 9.00 15.36
C VAL A 65 -3.34 7.88 15.43
N LEU A 66 -2.82 7.56 16.63
CA LEU A 66 -1.73 6.59 16.78
C LEU A 66 -2.05 5.19 16.24
N PRO A 67 -3.25 4.61 16.44
CA PRO A 67 -3.57 3.30 15.88
C PRO A 67 -3.46 3.25 14.35
N LEU A 68 -3.89 4.31 13.66
CA LEU A 68 -3.79 4.42 12.20
C LEU A 68 -2.34 4.63 11.74
N LEU A 69 -1.56 5.41 12.49
CA LEU A 69 -0.13 5.52 12.24
C LEU A 69 0.57 4.15 12.33
N TYR A 70 0.29 3.37 13.38
CA TYR A 70 0.90 2.05 13.52
C TYR A 70 0.50 1.11 12.37
N LEU A 71 -0.76 1.14 11.92
CA LEU A 71 -1.18 0.36 10.77
C LEU A 71 -0.42 0.73 9.48
N VAL A 72 -0.21 2.03 9.24
CA VAL A 72 0.62 2.50 8.11
C VAL A 72 2.06 2.00 8.24
N LEU A 73 2.64 2.07 9.44
CA LEU A 73 4.01 1.61 9.69
C LEU A 73 4.15 0.10 9.52
N ASP A 74 3.19 -0.69 9.99
CA ASP A 74 3.17 -2.15 9.83
C ASP A 74 3.14 -2.54 8.34
N ASN A 75 2.41 -1.77 7.53
CA ASN A 75 2.30 -1.99 6.09
C ASN A 75 3.50 -1.44 5.29
N ALA A 76 4.38 -0.64 5.89
CA ALA A 76 5.58 -0.13 5.21
C ALA A 76 6.53 -1.26 4.75
N ALA A 77 6.53 -2.40 5.44
CA ALA A 77 7.28 -3.59 5.03
C ALA A 77 6.84 -4.12 3.65
N ALA A 78 5.57 -3.93 3.25
CA ALA A 78 5.11 -4.28 1.91
C ALA A 78 5.75 -3.39 0.84
N LEU A 79 5.89 -2.09 1.10
CA LEU A 79 6.58 -1.16 0.19
C LEU A 79 8.05 -1.50 0.03
N GLU A 80 8.73 -1.91 1.10
CA GLU A 80 10.11 -2.37 1.02
C GLU A 80 10.24 -3.65 0.18
N LYS A 81 9.31 -4.61 0.31
CA LYS A 81 9.25 -5.79 -0.57
C LYS A 81 9.05 -5.39 -2.04
N ALA A 82 8.12 -4.47 -2.31
CA ALA A 82 7.89 -3.97 -3.67
C ALA A 82 9.16 -3.29 -4.24
N ARG A 83 9.82 -2.45 -3.44
CA ARG A 83 11.07 -1.78 -3.82
C ARG A 83 12.17 -2.79 -4.16
N ARG A 84 12.36 -3.83 -3.35
CA ARG A 84 13.35 -4.88 -3.61
C ARG A 84 13.07 -5.63 -4.91
N LEU A 85 11.82 -6.03 -5.13
CA LEU A 85 11.40 -6.68 -6.38
C LEU A 85 11.63 -5.78 -7.60
N LEU A 86 11.29 -4.48 -7.50
CA LEU A 86 11.52 -3.52 -8.58
C LEU A 86 13.00 -3.40 -8.94
N LEU A 87 13.86 -3.38 -7.91
CA LEU A 87 15.31 -3.21 -8.05
C LEU A 87 16.06 -4.54 -8.29
N GLY A 88 15.37 -5.68 -8.31
CA GLY A 88 16.02 -6.99 -8.42
C GLY A 88 16.96 -7.32 -7.26
N ILE A 89 16.67 -6.80 -6.05
CA ILE A 89 17.48 -7.07 -4.85
C ILE A 89 16.98 -8.39 -4.25
N ASP A 90 17.77 -9.45 -4.41
CA ASP A 90 17.44 -10.75 -3.84
C ASP A 90 17.39 -10.72 -2.31
N PRO A 91 16.41 -11.38 -1.68
CA PRO A 91 16.25 -11.41 -0.23
C PRO A 91 17.42 -12.10 0.50
N GLU A 92 18.22 -12.91 -0.20
CA GLU A 92 19.41 -13.58 0.34
C GLU A 92 20.69 -12.73 0.27
N SER A 93 20.64 -11.52 -0.28
CA SER A 93 21.83 -10.69 -0.54
C SER A 93 22.19 -9.73 0.61
N THR A 94 21.71 -9.96 1.83
CA THR A 94 22.13 -9.16 2.99
C THR A 94 23.20 -9.94 3.77
N PRO A 95 24.42 -9.40 3.97
CA PRO A 95 25.41 -10.00 4.87
C PRO A 95 24.95 -9.96 6.34
#